data_AF-A0A352Q8M0-F1
#
_entry.id   AF-A0A352Q8M0-F1
#
_cell.length_a   1.000
_cell.length_b   1.000
_cell.length_c   1.000
_cell.angle_alpha   90.00
_cell.angle_beta   90.00
_cell.angle_gamma   90.00
#
_symmetry.space_group_name_H-M   'P 1'
#
loop_
_entity.id
_entity.type
_entity.pdbx_description
1 polymer ?
#
loop_
_entity_poly.entity_id
_entity_poly.type
_entity_poly.pdbx_seq_one_letter_code
_entity_poly.pdbx_strand_id
1 'polypeptide(L)' 'GETGTGKELIARAIHDRSDRNERPLIKVNCAAIPHELFESEFFGHQKGSFTGAVKDRVGRFELADGGTIF' A
#
# COMPACT_ATOMS: atom_id res chain seq x y z
N GLY A 1 -13.39 -12.74 4.82
CA GLY A 1 -14.38 -12.78 3.72
C GLY A 1 -13.71 -13.24 2.45
N GLU A 2 -14.45 -13.87 1.55
CA GLU A 2 -13.96 -14.44 0.29
C GLU A 2 -13.50 -13.37 -0.72
N THR A 3 -12.63 -13.74 -1.66
CA THR A 3 -12.20 -12.83 -2.73
C THR A 3 -13.39 -12.41 -3.58
N GLY A 4 -13.47 -11.13 -3.99
CA GLY A 4 -14.57 -10.62 -4.81
C GLY A 4 -15.81 -10.14 -4.05
N THR A 5 -15.86 -10.23 -2.71
CA THR A 5 -17.03 -9.78 -1.92
C THR A 5 -17.10 -8.27 -1.67
N GLY A 6 -16.39 -7.45 -2.44
CA GLY A 6 -16.43 -5.98 -2.30
C GLY A 6 -15.77 -5.42 -1.03
N LYS A 7 -14.77 -6.11 -0.46
CA LYS A 7 -14.04 -5.64 0.75
C LYS A 7 -13.44 -4.24 0.61
N GLU A 8 -13.10 -3.84 -0.62
CA GLU A 8 -12.64 -2.50 -0.94
C GLU A 8 -13.66 -1.41 -0.64
N LEU A 9 -14.96 -1.68 -0.85
CA LEU A 9 -16.05 -0.74 -0.53
C LEU A 9 -16.15 -0.55 0.99
N ILE A 10 -15.96 -1.62 1.75
CA ILE A 10 -15.96 -1.57 3.22
C ILE A 10 -14.73 -0.80 3.74
N ALA A 11 -13.53 -1.09 3.21
CA ALA A 11 -12.32 -0.37 3.58
C ALA A 11 -12.44 1.13 3.30
N ARG A 12 -13.02 1.50 2.15
CA ARG A 12 -13.33 2.90 1.83
C ARG A 12 -14.34 3.49 2.81
N ALA A 13 -15.46 2.81 3.09
CA ALA A 13 -16.46 3.30 4.03
C ALA A 13 -15.89 3.50 5.45
N ILE A 14 -14.95 2.65 5.88
CA ILE A 14 -14.24 2.81 7.16
C ILE A 14 -13.34 4.04 7.13
N HIS A 15 -12.58 4.23 6.05
CA HIS A 15 -11.71 5.39 5.89
C HIS A 15 -12.49 6.70 5.86
N ASP A 16 -13.56 6.79 5.06
CA ASP A 16 -14.39 7.99 4.89
C ASP A 16 -15.09 8.42 6.20
N ARG A 17 -15.34 7.47 7.11
CA ARG A 17 -15.96 7.69 8.44
C ARG A 17 -14.96 7.84 9.58
N SER A 18 -13.66 7.80 9.30
CA SER A 18 -12.62 7.95 10.32
C SER A 18 -12.14 9.40 10.40
N ASP A 19 -11.46 9.76 11.49
CA ASP A 19 -10.86 11.09 11.69
C ASP A 19 -9.73 11.41 10.67
N ARG A 20 -9.34 10.43 9.84
CA ARG A 20 -8.33 10.52 8.78
C ARG A 20 -8.94 10.46 7.38
N ASN A 21 -10.21 10.77 7.21
CA ASN A 21 -10.91 10.75 5.92
C ASN A 21 -10.36 11.77 4.88
N GLU A 22 -9.71 12.84 5.33
CA GLU A 22 -9.01 13.80 4.47
C GLU A 22 -7.58 13.35 4.12
N ARG A 23 -7.10 12.25 4.72
CA ARG A 23 -5.75 11.71 4.50
C ARG A 23 -5.78 10.61 3.42
N PRO A 24 -4.63 10.18 2.89
CA PRO A 24 -4.61 9.17 1.82
C PRO A 24 -5.19 7.82 2.23
N LEU A 25 -5.89 7.15 1.29
CA LEU A 25 -6.22 5.73 1.35
C LEU A 25 -5.42 4.98 0.29
N ILE A 26 -4.35 4.29 0.71
CA ILE A 26 -3.47 3.51 -0.16
C ILE A 26 -4.00 2.08 -0.26
N LYS A 27 -4.32 1.65 -1.49
CA LYS A 27 -4.78 0.29 -1.77
C LYS A 27 -3.64 -0.57 -2.30
N VAL A 28 -3.48 -1.77 -1.77
CA VAL A 28 -2.44 -2.72 -2.12
C VAL A 28 -3.05 -4.08 -2.46
N ASN A 29 -2.91 -4.48 -3.71
CA ASN A 29 -3.22 -5.85 -4.10
C ASN A 29 -1.98 -6.73 -3.88
N CYS A 30 -1.88 -7.37 -2.71
CA CYS A 30 -0.75 -8.25 -2.39
C CYS A 30 -0.62 -9.44 -3.36
N ALA A 31 -1.71 -9.91 -3.98
CA ALA A 31 -1.67 -11.00 -4.95
C ALA A 31 -1.01 -10.59 -6.28
N ALA A 32 -0.91 -9.30 -6.56
CA ALA A 32 -0.23 -8.77 -7.74
C ALA A 32 1.25 -8.45 -7.49
N ILE A 33 1.73 -8.57 -6.25
CA ILE A 33 3.12 -8.29 -5.89
C ILE A 33 3.88 -9.62 -5.84
N PRO A 34 4.99 -9.78 -6.57
CA PRO A 34 5.89 -10.92 -6.41
C PRO A 34 6.44 -10.98 -4.98
N HIS A 35 6.50 -12.17 -4.38
CA HIS A 35 6.90 -12.35 -2.97
C HIS A 35 8.25 -11.68 -2.64
N GLU A 36 9.23 -11.77 -3.55
CA GLU A 36 10.56 -11.16 -3.43
C GLU A 36 10.56 -9.62 -3.42
N LEU A 37 9.49 -8.98 -3.89
CA LEU A 37 9.37 -7.51 -3.95
C LEU A 37 8.50 -6.94 -2.83
N PHE A 38 7.95 -7.76 -1.93
CA PHE A 38 7.06 -7.29 -0.87
C PHE A 38 7.70 -6.17 -0.04
N GLU A 39 8.89 -6.43 0.51
CA GLU A 39 9.55 -5.44 1.38
C GLU A 39 9.80 -4.12 0.63
N SER A 40 10.30 -4.21 -0.60
CA SER A 40 10.59 -3.07 -1.47
C SER A 40 9.33 -2.27 -1.84
N GLU A 41 8.18 -2.92 -2.04
CA GLU A 41 6.90 -2.26 -2.31
C GLU A 41 6.32 -1.58 -1.06
N PHE A 42 6.41 -2.24 0.11
CA PHE A 42 5.81 -1.74 1.34
C PHE A 42 6.66 -0.67 2.03
N PHE A 43 7.97 -0.87 2.11
CA PHE A 43 8.90 0.02 2.81
C PHE A 43 9.70 0.92 1.87
N GLY A 44 9.66 0.65 0.56
CA GLY A 44 10.46 1.39 -0.40
C GLY A 44 11.89 0.86 -0.47
N HIS A 45 12.69 1.51 -1.31
CA HIS A 45 14.11 1.21 -1.45
C HIS A 45 14.87 2.40 -2.02
N GLN A 46 16.17 2.41 -1.78
CA GLN A 46 17.09 3.30 -2.48
C GLN A 46 17.66 2.63 -3.73
N LYS A 47 18.02 3.44 -4.71
CA LYS A 47 18.71 3.03 -5.92
C LYS A 47 19.96 2.21 -5.57
N GLY A 48 20.09 1.05 -6.17
CA GLY A 48 21.23 0.15 -5.99
C GLY A 48 21.17 -0.76 -4.76
N SER A 49 20.08 -0.76 -3.99
CA SER A 49 19.95 -1.68 -2.84
C SER A 49 19.82 -3.16 -3.24
N PHE A 50 19.38 -3.44 -4.46
CA PHE A 50 19.35 -4.79 -5.05
C PHE A 50 19.44 -4.74 -6.59
N THR A 51 19.67 -5.89 -7.22
CA THR A 51 19.70 -6.04 -8.68
C THR A 51 18.33 -5.68 -9.28
N GLY A 52 18.24 -4.53 -9.95
CA GLY A 52 16.98 -4.00 -10.50
C GLY A 52 16.47 -2.73 -9.81
N ALA A 53 17.07 -2.31 -8.69
CA ALA A 53 16.79 -1.04 -8.02
C ALA A 53 17.37 0.16 -8.82
N VAL A 54 16.77 0.46 -9.97
CA VAL A 54 17.26 1.50 -10.90
C VAL A 54 17.03 2.94 -10.43
N LYS A 55 16.11 3.13 -9.47
CA LYS A 55 15.75 4.43 -8.88
C LYS A 55 15.30 4.26 -7.44
N ASP A 56 15.28 5.35 -6.70
CA ASP A 56 14.64 5.39 -5.38
C ASP A 56 13.14 5.22 -5.51
N ARG A 57 12.54 4.59 -4.51
CA ARG A 57 11.10 4.38 -4.43
C ARG A 57 10.63 4.51 -2.99
N VAL A 58 9.63 5.36 -2.79
CA VAL A 58 8.92 5.52 -1.52
C VAL A 58 7.99 4.33 -1.29
N GLY A 59 7.96 3.81 -0.07
CA GLY A 59 7.13 2.67 0.32
C GLY A 59 5.65 3.01 0.45
N ARG A 60 4.79 2.00 0.30
CA ARG A 60 3.34 2.15 0.52
C ARG A 60 2.98 2.63 1.93
N PHE A 61 3.76 2.25 2.96
CA PHE A 61 3.52 2.72 4.32
C PHE A 61 3.79 4.21 4.47
N GLU A 62 4.87 4.71 3.88
CA GLU A 62 5.20 6.13 3.90
C GLU A 62 4.17 6.94 3.09
N LEU A 63 3.72 6.42 1.94
CA LEU A 63 2.63 7.04 1.18
C LEU A 63 1.30 7.08 1.95
N ALA A 64 1.11 6.16 2.90
CA ALA A 64 -0.08 6.06 3.75
C ALA A 64 0.09 6.78 5.09
N ASP A 65 1.18 7.53 5.29
CA ASP A 65 1.44 8.18 6.58
C ASP A 65 0.31 9.14 6.97
N GLY A 66 -0.15 9.01 8.22
CA GLY A 66 -1.35 9.67 8.75
C GLY A 66 -2.67 9.26 8.09
N GLY A 67 -2.65 8.42 7.05
CA GLY A 67 -3.80 7.93 6.31
C GLY A 67 -4.12 6.47 6.63
N THR A 68 -4.64 5.75 5.64
CA THR A 68 -5.03 4.33 5.74
C THR A 68 -4.37 3.53 4.62
N ILE A 69 -3.95 2.30 4.92
CA ILE A 69 -3.51 1.31 3.93
C ILE A 69 -4.42 0.07 4.00
N PHE A 70 -4.79 -0.48 2.84
CA PHE A 70 -5.65 -1.66 2.70
C PHE A 70 -5.11 -2.61 1.63
#